data_AF-A0A0G1SNQ2-F1
#
_entry.id   AF-A0A0G1SNQ2-F1
#
_cell.length_a   1.000
_cell.length_b   1.000
_cell.length_c   1.000
_cell.angle_alpha   90.00
_cell.angle_beta   90.00
_cell.angle_gamma   90.00
#
_symmetry.space_group_name_H-M   'P 1'
#
loop_
_entity.id
_entity.type
_entity.pdbx_description
1 polymer ?
#
loop_
_entity_poly.entity_id
_entity_poly.type
_entity_poly.pdbx_seq_one_letter_code
_entity_poly.pdbx_strand_id
1 'polypeptide(L)' 'MIGSILVFLLVLSILVLIHELGHFVVARKNGVLVEEFGFGIPPRIFSIQAGETLYSLNLLPFGG' A
#
# COMPACT_ATOMS: atom_id res chain seq x y z
N MET A 1 -26.65 -2.56 -6.67
CA MET A 1 -26.02 -1.31 -6.18
C MET A 1 -24.93 -1.59 -5.15
N ILE A 2 -25.24 -2.14 -3.97
CA ILE A 2 -24.24 -2.41 -2.91
C ILE A 2 -23.12 -3.36 -3.39
N GLY A 3 -23.47 -4.47 -4.06
CA GLY A 3 -22.47 -5.41 -4.58
C GLY A 3 -21.49 -4.77 -5.57
N SER A 4 -21.98 -3.91 -6.47
CA SER A 4 -21.13 -3.18 -7.43
C SER A 4 -20.17 -2.21 -6.74
N ILE A 5 -20.61 -1.55 -5.66
CA ILE A 5 -19.76 -0.66 -4.86
C ILE A 5 -18.66 -1.48 -4.17
N LEU A 6 -18.98 -2.62 -3.57
CA LEU A 6 -17.98 -3.48 -2.93
C LEU A 6 -16.93 -4.00 -3.93
N VAL A 7 -17.37 -4.44 -5.12
CA VAL A 7 -16.47 -4.88 -6.20
C VAL A 7 -15.58 -3.72 -6.66
N PHE A 8 -16.14 -2.52 -6.84
CA PHE A 8 -15.38 -1.33 -7.20
C PHE A 8 -14.28 -1.02 -6.19
N LEU A 9 -14.61 -0.97 -4.89
CA LEU A 9 -13.64 -0.69 -3.84
C LEU A 9 -12.54 -1.76 -3.79
N LEU A 10 -12.90 -3.04 -3.94
CA LEU A 10 -11.93 -4.15 -3.98
C LEU A 10 -10.94 -3.99 -5.15
N VAL A 11 -11.44 -3.74 -6.36
CA VAL A 11 -10.61 -3.55 -7.55
C VAL A 11 -9.71 -2.31 -7.40
N LEU A 12 -10.25 -1.21 -6.87
CA LEU A 12 -9.48 0.00 -6.63
C LEU A 12 -8.35 -0.23 -5.62
N SER A 13 -8.64 -0.93 -4.51
CA SER A 13 -7.63 -1.29 -3.50
C SER A 13 -6.50 -2.13 -4.08
N ILE A 14 -6.82 -3.13 -4.93
CA ILE A 14 -5.81 -3.96 -5.60
C ILE A 14 -4.98 -3.13 -6.59
N LEU A 15 -5.62 -2.24 -7.36
CA LEU A 15 -4.95 -1.37 -8.31
C LEU A 15 -3.94 -0.46 -7.62
N VAL A 16 -4.33 0.20 -6.53
CA VAL A 16 -3.45 1.05 -5.73
C VAL A 16 -2.30 0.24 -5.14
N LEU A 17 -2.57 -0.94 -4.57
CA LEU A 17 -1.52 -1.79 -4.01
C LEU A 17 -0.45 -2.14 -5.05
N ILE A 18 -0.86 -2.50 -6.27
CA ILE A 18 0.07 -2.80 -7.36
C ILE A 18 0.82 -1.55 -7.82
N HIS A 19 0.16 -0.38 -7.84
CA HIS A 19 0.80 0.89 -8.18
C HIS A 19 1.94 1.23 -7.22
N GLU A 20 1.66 1.22 -5.92
CA GLU A 20 2.66 1.51 -4.89
C GLU A 20 3.77 0.46 -4.87
N LEU A 21 3.43 -0.81 -5.08
CA LEU A 21 4.43 -1.87 -5.22
C LEU A 21 5.36 -1.61 -6.40
N GLY A 22 4.85 -1.04 -7.49
CA GLY A 22 5.65 -0.60 -8.63
C GLY A 22 6.69 0.45 -8.23
N HIS A 23 6.27 1.51 -7.53
CA HIS A 23 7.18 2.53 -7.00
C HIS A 23 8.21 1.94 -6.06
N PHE A 24 7.78 1.10 -5.11
CA PHE A 24 8.65 0.43 -4.17
C PHE A 24 9.74 -0.40 -4.86
N VAL A 25 9.35 -1.25 -5.82
CA VAL A 25 10.28 -2.11 -6.55
C VAL A 25 11.26 -1.28 -7.37
N VAL A 26 10.79 -0.23 -8.05
CA VAL A 26 11.66 0.65 -8.84
C VAL A 26 12.62 1.42 -7.93
N ALA A 27 12.16 1.96 -6.79
CA ALA A 27 12.99 2.66 -5.83
C ALA A 27 14.12 1.77 -5.29
N ARG A 28 13.76 0.57 -4.81
CA ARG A 28 14.71 -0.42 -4.28
C ARG A 28 15.73 -0.86 -5.34
N LYS A 29 15.30 -1.05 -6.59
CA LYS A 29 16.20 -1.42 -7.70
C LYS A 29 17.20 -0.31 -8.05
N ASN A 30 16.84 0.95 -7.86
CA ASN A 30 17.71 2.09 -8.10
C ASN A 30 18.54 2.50 -6.87
N GLY A 31 18.55 1.69 -5.80
CA GLY A 31 19.30 1.98 -4.58
C GLY A 31 18.72 3.12 -3.73
N VAL A 32 17.47 3.51 -3.97
CA VAL A 32 16.77 4.49 -3.14
C VAL A 32 16.30 3.80 -1.87
N LEU A 33 16.68 4.35 -0.71
CA LEU A 33 16.18 3.90 0.58
C LEU A 33 14.67 4.20 0.67
N VAL A 34 13.89 3.17 0.97
CA VAL A 34 12.46 3.31 1.25
C VAL A 34 12.25 3.10 2.74
N GLU A 35 11.99 4.19 3.46
CA GLU A 35 11.77 4.18 4.91
C GLU A 35 10.46 3.47 5.28
N GLU A 36 9.40 3.68 4.49
CA GLU A 36 8.10 3.07 4.70
C GLU A 36 7.46 2.64 3.37
N PHE A 37 6.97 1.41 3.33
CA PHE A 37 6.05 0.91 2.32
C PHE A 37 4.69 0.72 2.98
N GLY A 38 3.80 1.72 2.81
CA GLY A 38 2.47 1.72 3.40
C GLY A 38 1.40 1.37 2.38
N PHE A 39 0.38 0.63 2.83
CA PHE A 39 -0.86 0.48 2.07
C PHE A 39 -2.02 1.14 2.83
N GLY A 40 -2.67 2.09 2.17
CA GLY A 40 -3.83 2.81 2.66
C GLY A 40 -3.52 4.13 3.38
N ILE A 41 -4.57 4.86 3.74
CA ILE A 41 -4.51 6.11 4.50
C ILE A 41 -4.71 5.83 6.00
N PRO A 42 -3.96 6.51 6.90
CA PRO A 42 -4.10 6.40 8.36
C PRO A 42 -5.54 6.43 8.88
N PRO A 43 -5.82 5.84 10.06
CA PRO A 43 -4.85 5.36 11.06
C PRO A 43 -4.20 4.01 10.70
N ARG A 44 -2.97 3.80 11.19
CA ARG A 44 -2.23 2.53 11.06
C ARG A 44 -2.89 1.43 11.87
N ILE A 45 -3.23 0.32 11.22
CA ILE A 45 -3.75 -0.88 11.88
C ILE A 45 -2.60 -1.79 12.29
N PHE A 46 -1.64 -1.97 11.38
CA PHE A 46 -0.54 -2.91 11.57
C PHE A 46 0.73 -2.39 10.91
N SER A 47 1.89 -2.73 11.47
CA SER A 47 3.16 -2.53 10.79
C SER A 47 4.19 -3.56 11.22
N ILE A 48 5.09 -3.90 10.30
CA ILE A 48 6.23 -4.76 10.54
C ILE A 48 7.49 -4.14 9.96
N GLN A 49 8.56 -4.08 10.75
CA GLN A 49 9.87 -3.66 10.26
C GLN A 49 10.54 -4.87 9.58
N ALA A 50 10.96 -4.73 8.32
CA ALA A 50 11.75 -5.74 7.63
C ALA A 50 12.97 -5.07 6.98
N GLY A 51 14.15 -5.28 7.57
CA GLY A 51 15.37 -4.55 7.22
C GLY A 51 15.22 -3.07 7.51
N GLU A 52 15.46 -2.23 6.50
CA GLU A 52 15.38 -0.76 6.59
C GLU A 52 14.00 -0.20 6.23
N THR A 53 13.07 -1.06 5.79
CA THR A 53 11.73 -0.64 5.36
C THR A 53 10.69 -1.04 6.40
N LEU A 54 9.89 -0.08 6.82
CA LEU A 54 8.67 -0.30 7.59
C LEU A 54 7.52 -0.66 6.63
N TYR A 55 6.96 -1.85 6.76
CA TYR A 55 5.76 -2.23 6.00
C TYR A 55 4.55 -1.89 6.86
N SER A 56 3.66 -1.02 6.39
CA SER A 56 2.49 -0.59 7.14
C SER A 56 1.18 -0.87 6.41
N LEU A 57 0.15 -1.16 7.18
CA LEU A 57 -1.22 -1.33 6.72
C LEU A 57 -2.11 -0.36 7.50
N ASN A 58 -2.80 0.52 6.78
CA ASN A 58 -3.68 1.52 7.34
C ASN A 58 -5.16 1.18 7.13
N LEU A 59 -6.04 1.85 7.86
CA LEU A 59 -7.47 1.55 7.92
C LEU A 59 -8.21 1.74 6.59
N LEU A 60 -7.87 2.77 5.84
CA LEU A 60 -8.55 3.08 4.58
C LEU A 60 -7.77 2.46 3.42
N PRO A 61 -8.33 1.49 2.67
CA PRO A 61 -7.60 0.70 1.69
C PRO A 61 -7.44 1.43 0.32
N PHE A 62 -7.21 2.74 0.37
CA PHE A 62 -6.98 3.61 -0.77
C PHE A 62 -5.84 4.56 -0.40
N GLY A 63 -4.94 4.83 -1.34
CA GLY A 63 -3.68 5.53 -1.07
C GLY A 63 -2.59 4.61 -0.51
N GLY A 64 -1.42 5.18 -0.29
CA GLY A 64 -0.17 4.50 0.05
C GLY A 64 0.98 5.34 -0.48
#